data_AF-A0A328TKN6-F1
#
_entry.id   AF-A0A328TKN6-F1
#
_cell.length_a   1.000
_cell.length_b   1.000
_cell.length_c   1.000
_cell.angle_alpha   90.00
_cell.angle_beta   90.00
_cell.angle_gamma   90.00
#
_symmetry.space_group_name_H-M   'P 1'
#
loop_
_entity.id
_entity.type
_entity.pdbx_description
1 polymer ?
#
loop_
_entity_poly.entity_id
_entity_poly.type
_entity_poly.pdbx_seq_one_letter_code
_entity_poly.pdbx_strand_id
1 'polypeptide(L)'
;MILWTILISFTVVGVIFHYVARRVLSPEIDKLKRKMVKKTSLERNTRTDVREIKALLPTTEKYYPEQFIDLTKGVFIGLNEKREPQYIPLSDWQKQHADVIGTTGAGKGVATGLLIYQSILAGEGVFEMDPKNDEWAPHLIRKACEDAGKPFYLIDLNRPEYQLNLIDGITAEHLEELFIAGFSLAEKGEAADFYRIDDRRAARATAQLINENPTATIRDLFNSDFVQSIAETIKGFFGKIEELALLN
;
A
#
# COMPACT_ATOMS: atom_id res chain seq x y z
N MET A 1 -21.47 82.87 -32.84
CA MET A 1 -20.94 82.46 -31.53
C MET A 1 -21.83 81.46 -30.80
N ILE A 2 -23.14 81.70 -30.68
CA ILE A 2 -24.07 80.84 -29.92
C ILE A 2 -24.12 79.37 -30.41
N LEU A 3 -24.06 79.14 -31.73
CA LEU A 3 -24.10 77.78 -32.27
C LEU A 3 -22.87 76.94 -31.88
N TRP A 4 -21.69 77.58 -31.85
CA TRP A 4 -20.43 76.92 -31.51
C TRP A 4 -20.34 76.60 -30.02
N THR A 5 -20.83 77.49 -29.15
CA THR A 5 -20.89 77.22 -27.70
C THR A 5 -21.85 76.08 -27.37
N ILE A 6 -22.98 75.97 -28.09
CA ILE A 6 -23.90 74.84 -27.97
C ILE A 6 -23.24 73.54 -28.44
N LEU A 7 -22.56 73.55 -29.59
CA LEU A 7 -21.90 72.35 -30.11
C LEU A 7 -20.83 71.82 -29.15
N ILE A 8 -20.01 72.73 -28.60
CA ILE A 8 -18.95 72.39 -27.64
C ILE A 8 -19.55 71.84 -26.34
N SER A 9 -20.61 72.45 -25.81
CA SER A 9 -21.23 71.98 -24.57
C SER A 9 -21.83 70.57 -24.73
N PHE A 10 -22.53 70.29 -25.84
CA PHE A 10 -23.03 68.94 -26.12
C PHE A 10 -21.92 67.92 -26.29
N THR A 11 -20.80 68.30 -26.91
CA THR A 11 -19.64 67.41 -27.08
C THR A 11 -19.01 67.06 -25.73
N VAL A 12 -18.80 68.06 -24.87
CA VAL A 12 -18.23 67.85 -23.53
C VAL A 12 -19.15 66.98 -22.66
N VAL A 13 -20.47 67.25 -22.69
CA VAL A 13 -21.45 66.42 -21.97
C VAL A 13 -21.46 64.99 -22.50
N GLY A 14 -21.36 64.80 -23.82
CA GLY A 14 -21.27 63.47 -24.43
C GLY A 14 -20.03 62.69 -23.99
N VAL A 15 -18.87 63.34 -23.90
CA VAL A 15 -17.62 62.71 -23.44
C VAL A 15 -17.70 62.33 -21.95
N ILE A 16 -18.22 63.22 -21.11
CA ILE A 16 -18.42 62.95 -19.68
C ILE A 16 -19.40 61.79 -19.50
N PHE A 17 -20.53 61.80 -20.22
CA PHE A 17 -21.50 60.73 -20.18
C PHE A 17 -20.88 59.41 -20.62
N HIS A 18 -20.12 59.38 -21.71
CA HIS A 18 -19.44 58.15 -22.17
C HIS A 18 -18.47 57.60 -21.13
N TYR A 19 -17.68 58.47 -20.48
CA TYR A 19 -16.74 58.06 -19.45
C TYR A 19 -17.45 57.51 -18.20
N VAL A 20 -18.48 58.20 -17.71
CA VAL A 20 -19.28 57.77 -16.56
C VAL A 20 -20.04 56.48 -16.88
N ALA A 21 -20.69 56.41 -18.04
CA ALA A 21 -21.40 55.22 -18.50
C ALA A 21 -20.45 54.03 -18.58
N ARG A 22 -19.25 54.19 -19.16
CA ARG A 22 -18.28 53.08 -19.23
C ARG A 22 -17.81 52.64 -17.85
N ARG A 23 -17.63 53.56 -16.91
CA ARG A 23 -17.18 53.24 -15.55
C ARG A 23 -18.26 52.57 -14.70
N VAL A 24 -19.53 52.90 -14.92
CA VAL A 24 -20.66 52.37 -14.14
C VAL A 24 -21.29 51.14 -14.80
N LEU A 25 -21.48 51.15 -16.12
CA LEU A 25 -22.09 50.02 -16.85
C LEU A 25 -21.13 48.85 -17.05
N SER A 26 -19.82 49.06 -17.31
CA SER A 26 -18.92 47.93 -17.54
C SER A 26 -18.84 46.96 -16.34
N PRO A 27 -18.72 47.43 -15.08
CA PRO A 27 -18.74 46.53 -13.92
C PRO A 27 -20.06 45.77 -13.75
N GLU A 28 -21.20 46.42 -14.04
CA GLU A 28 -22.52 45.80 -13.94
C GLU A 28 -22.75 44.77 -15.06
N ILE A 29 -22.29 45.07 -16.28
CA ILE A 29 -22.28 44.11 -17.39
C ILE A 29 -21.38 42.91 -17.06
N ASP A 30 -20.22 43.13 -16.44
CA ASP A 30 -19.31 42.04 -16.03
C ASP A 30 -19.87 41.21 -14.86
N LYS A 31 -20.62 41.83 -13.93
CA LYS A 31 -21.39 41.10 -12.92
C LYS A 31 -22.48 40.25 -13.56
N LEU A 32 -23.21 40.80 -14.53
CA LEU A 32 -24.28 40.09 -15.23
C LEU A 32 -23.71 38.90 -16.03
N LYS A 33 -22.62 39.12 -16.76
CA LYS A 33 -21.88 38.07 -17.48
C LYS A 33 -21.42 36.96 -16.53
N ARG A 34 -20.82 37.31 -15.39
CA ARG A 34 -20.44 36.32 -14.36
C ARG A 34 -21.63 35.52 -13.82
N LYS A 35 -22.80 36.15 -13.69
CA LYS A 35 -24.03 35.48 -13.24
C LYS A 35 -24.64 34.57 -14.32
N MET A 36 -24.41 34.89 -15.60
CA MET A 36 -24.87 34.12 -16.75
C MET A 36 -23.89 33.02 -17.19
N VAL A 37 -22.63 33.08 -16.77
CA VAL A 37 -21.69 31.98 -16.98
C VAL A 37 -22.14 30.78 -16.14
N LYS A 38 -22.58 29.73 -16.81
CA LYS A 38 -22.88 28.43 -16.20
C LYS A 38 -21.58 27.92 -15.58
N LYS A 39 -21.49 27.88 -14.25
CA LYS A 39 -20.40 27.21 -13.54
C LYS A 39 -20.37 25.75 -13.99
N THR A 40 -19.33 25.37 -14.72
CA THR A 40 -19.19 24.00 -15.21
C THR A 40 -18.68 23.13 -14.07
N SER A 41 -19.16 21.90 -13.96
CA SER A 41 -18.63 20.89 -13.02
C SER A 41 -17.18 20.47 -13.32
N LEU A 42 -16.58 21.00 -14.39
CA LEU A 42 -15.21 20.75 -14.83
C LEU A 42 -14.21 21.83 -14.40
N GLU A 43 -14.60 22.80 -13.57
CA GLU A 43 -13.70 23.86 -13.07
C GLU A 43 -12.71 23.30 -12.03
N ARG A 44 -11.78 22.44 -12.47
CA ARG A 44 -10.59 22.00 -11.74
C ARG A 44 -9.54 23.09 -11.86
N ASN A 45 -9.57 24.09 -10.97
CA ASN A 45 -8.46 25.00 -10.59
C ASN A 45 -8.94 26.33 -9.98
N THR A 46 -10.03 26.34 -9.22
CA THR A 46 -10.14 27.40 -8.20
C THR A 46 -9.19 27.01 -7.07
N ARG A 47 -8.28 27.92 -6.66
CA ARG A 47 -7.49 27.76 -5.43
C ARG A 47 -8.49 27.63 -4.28
N THR A 48 -8.81 26.39 -3.93
CA THR A 48 -9.77 26.09 -2.89
C THR A 48 -9.10 26.40 -1.57
N ASP A 49 -9.65 27.35 -0.83
CA ASP A 49 -9.17 27.64 0.52
C ASP A 49 -9.29 26.36 1.36
N VAL A 50 -8.21 25.92 1.99
CA VAL A 50 -8.18 24.68 2.79
C VAL A 50 -9.22 24.70 3.91
N ARG A 51 -9.65 25.90 4.34
CA ARG A 51 -10.70 26.09 5.34
C ARG A 51 -12.09 25.72 4.81
N GLU A 52 -12.32 25.85 3.51
CA GLU A 52 -13.59 25.55 2.84
C GLU A 52 -13.60 24.12 2.25
N ILE A 53 -12.45 23.45 2.13
CA ILE A 53 -12.33 22.07 1.62
C ILE A 53 -13.24 21.11 2.36
N LYS A 54 -13.43 21.27 3.69
CA LYS A 54 -14.29 20.39 4.49
C LYS A 54 -15.75 20.40 4.01
N ALA A 55 -16.24 21.51 3.45
CA ALA A 55 -17.58 21.61 2.89
C ALA A 55 -17.71 20.94 1.51
N LEU A 56 -16.59 20.65 0.85
CA LEU A 56 -16.51 19.96 -0.43
C LEU A 56 -16.20 18.47 -0.27
N LEU A 57 -15.75 18.04 0.91
CA LEU A 57 -15.56 16.63 1.21
C LEU A 57 -16.93 15.97 1.36
N PRO A 58 -17.15 14.78 0.77
CA PRO A 58 -18.38 14.03 0.95
C PRO A 58 -18.60 13.74 2.45
N THR A 59 -19.86 13.77 2.87
CA THR A 59 -20.23 13.37 4.23
C THR A 59 -19.87 11.91 4.45
N THR A 60 -19.09 11.62 5.50
CA THR A 60 -18.74 10.26 5.88
C THR A 60 -19.98 9.52 6.35
N GLU A 61 -20.49 8.61 5.53
CA GLU A 61 -21.63 7.77 5.84
C GLU A 61 -21.18 6.51 6.57
N LYS A 62 -21.98 6.07 7.54
CA LYS A 62 -21.76 4.80 8.24
C LYS A 62 -22.55 3.72 7.51
N TYR A 63 -21.87 2.67 7.07
CA TYR A 63 -22.48 1.47 6.49
C TYR A 63 -21.68 0.24 6.91
N TYR A 64 -22.27 -0.95 6.73
CA TYR A 64 -21.61 -2.22 6.98
C TYR A 64 -21.08 -2.78 5.66
N PRO A 65 -19.75 -2.83 5.43
CA PRO A 65 -19.17 -3.29 4.17
C PRO A 65 -19.57 -4.72 3.79
N GLU A 66 -19.77 -5.59 4.79
CA GLU A 66 -20.19 -6.99 4.62
C GLU A 66 -21.45 -7.14 3.76
N GLN A 67 -22.37 -6.18 3.80
CA GLN A 67 -23.61 -6.19 3.00
C GLN A 67 -23.36 -6.03 1.49
N PHE A 68 -22.18 -5.56 1.11
CA PHE A 68 -21.78 -5.32 -0.28
C PHE A 68 -20.69 -6.30 -0.75
N ILE A 69 -20.20 -7.20 0.11
CA ILE A 69 -19.21 -8.19 -0.30
C ILE A 69 -19.89 -9.27 -1.14
N ASP A 70 -19.52 -9.33 -2.40
CA ASP A 70 -20.03 -10.30 -3.37
C ASP A 70 -18.92 -10.58 -4.40
N LEU A 71 -18.15 -11.62 -4.15
CA LEU A 71 -16.98 -11.98 -4.98
C LEU A 71 -17.36 -12.32 -6.42
N THR A 72 -18.64 -12.61 -6.73
CA THR A 72 -19.11 -12.81 -8.10
C THR A 72 -19.13 -11.50 -8.90
N LYS A 73 -19.28 -10.35 -8.22
CA LYS A 73 -19.17 -9.00 -8.79
C LYS A 73 -17.74 -8.48 -8.75
N GLY A 74 -16.94 -8.98 -7.80
CA GLY A 74 -15.54 -8.63 -7.62
C GLY A 74 -15.21 -8.26 -6.16
N VAL A 75 -14.04 -7.68 -5.95
CA VAL A 75 -13.60 -7.15 -4.66
C VAL A 75 -14.22 -5.78 -4.46
N PHE A 76 -15.07 -5.65 -3.45
CA PHE A 76 -15.72 -4.40 -3.06
C PHE A 76 -14.70 -3.42 -2.48
N ILE A 77 -14.68 -2.18 -2.99
CA ILE A 77 -13.72 -1.14 -2.58
C ILE A 77 -14.37 0.07 -1.90
N GLY A 78 -15.70 0.12 -1.84
CA GLY A 78 -16.45 1.22 -1.24
C GLY A 78 -17.63 1.69 -2.09
N LEU A 79 -18.26 2.76 -1.63
CA LEU A 79 -19.40 3.39 -2.31
C LEU A 79 -18.94 4.65 -3.07
N ASN A 80 -19.54 4.90 -4.23
CA ASN A 80 -19.34 6.17 -4.95
C ASN A 80 -20.21 7.30 -4.37
N GLU A 81 -20.12 8.50 -4.98
CA GLU A 81 -20.92 9.69 -4.57
C GLU A 81 -22.45 9.47 -4.63
N LYS A 82 -22.91 8.54 -5.48
CA LYS A 82 -24.32 8.16 -5.62
C LYS A 82 -24.73 7.02 -4.70
N ARG A 83 -23.83 6.56 -3.82
CA ARG A 83 -24.02 5.43 -2.90
C ARG A 83 -24.16 4.07 -3.60
N GLU A 84 -23.57 3.96 -4.79
CA GLU A 84 -23.53 2.70 -5.52
C GLU A 84 -22.23 1.96 -5.19
N PRO A 85 -22.27 0.65 -4.90
CA PRO A 85 -21.09 -0.13 -4.58
C PRO A 85 -20.15 -0.26 -5.78
N GLN A 86 -18.86 -0.09 -5.52
CA GLN A 86 -17.80 -0.18 -6.51
C GLN A 86 -16.98 -1.45 -6.28
N TYR A 87 -16.62 -2.11 -7.38
CA TYR A 87 -15.91 -3.39 -7.36
C TYR A 87 -14.73 -3.37 -8.32
N ILE A 88 -13.65 -4.05 -7.95
CA ILE A 88 -12.57 -4.45 -8.85
C ILE A 88 -12.84 -5.90 -9.26
N PRO A 89 -12.82 -6.26 -10.56
CA PRO A 89 -12.97 -7.65 -10.96
C PRO A 89 -11.98 -8.55 -10.22
N LEU A 90 -12.47 -9.67 -9.67
CA LEU A 90 -11.62 -10.56 -8.86
C LEU A 90 -10.40 -11.06 -9.65
N SER A 91 -10.58 -11.33 -10.95
CA SER A 91 -9.51 -11.73 -11.86
C SER A 91 -8.38 -10.70 -11.99
N ASP A 92 -8.70 -9.42 -11.83
CA ASP A 92 -7.73 -8.34 -11.93
C ASP A 92 -7.03 -8.17 -10.58
N TRP A 93 -7.79 -8.21 -9.49
CA TRP A 93 -7.26 -8.17 -8.13
C TRP A 93 -6.22 -9.27 -7.87
N GLN A 94 -6.48 -10.49 -8.31
CA GLN A 94 -5.58 -11.65 -8.12
C GLN A 94 -4.27 -11.56 -8.94
N LYS A 95 -4.20 -10.68 -9.95
CA LYS A 95 -3.06 -10.60 -10.87
C LYS A 95 -2.27 -9.30 -10.75
N GLN A 96 -2.86 -8.27 -10.15
CA GLN A 96 -2.30 -6.93 -10.13
C GLN A 96 -1.88 -6.52 -8.72
N HIS A 97 -0.90 -5.63 -8.64
CA HIS A 97 -0.51 -5.00 -7.38
C HIS A 97 -1.43 -3.81 -7.08
N ALA A 98 -1.73 -3.62 -5.80
CA ALA A 98 -2.48 -2.49 -5.30
C ALA A 98 -1.61 -1.65 -4.35
N ASP A 99 -1.69 -0.32 -4.49
CA ASP A 99 -1.03 0.63 -3.60
C ASP A 99 -2.09 1.48 -2.89
N VAL A 100 -2.04 1.49 -1.55
CA VAL A 100 -3.00 2.21 -0.69
C VAL A 100 -2.31 3.39 -0.03
N ILE A 101 -2.42 4.55 -0.67
CA ILE A 101 -1.74 5.78 -0.25
C ILE A 101 -2.67 6.66 0.58
N GLY A 102 -2.14 7.24 1.66
CA GLY A 102 -2.88 8.16 2.50
C GLY A 102 -2.06 8.60 3.71
N THR A 103 -2.45 9.70 4.34
CA THR A 103 -1.83 10.17 5.58
C THR A 103 -2.27 9.31 6.78
N THR A 104 -1.62 9.49 7.93
CA THR A 104 -2.07 8.88 9.19
C THR A 104 -3.48 9.37 9.53
N GLY A 105 -4.38 8.47 9.93
CA GLY A 105 -5.78 8.80 10.20
C GLY A 105 -6.68 8.87 8.97
N ALA A 106 -6.15 8.69 7.74
CA ALA A 106 -6.95 8.71 6.51
C ALA A 106 -7.80 7.44 6.27
N GLY A 107 -7.74 6.45 7.18
CA GLY A 107 -8.51 5.21 7.05
C GLY A 107 -7.83 4.09 6.25
N LYS A 108 -6.52 4.17 5.98
CA LYS A 108 -5.77 3.13 5.25
C LYS A 108 -5.96 1.73 5.84
N GLY A 109 -5.79 1.57 7.15
CA GLY A 109 -5.96 0.26 7.81
C GLY A 109 -7.35 -0.31 7.64
N VAL A 110 -8.38 0.53 7.66
CA VAL A 110 -9.77 0.12 7.40
C VAL A 110 -9.95 -0.34 5.94
N ALA A 111 -9.42 0.43 4.99
CA ALA A 111 -9.50 0.11 3.57
C ALA A 111 -8.72 -1.19 3.25
N THR A 112 -7.47 -1.30 3.70
CA THR A 112 -6.64 -2.49 3.49
C THR A 112 -7.23 -3.71 4.20
N GLY A 113 -7.76 -3.55 5.42
CA GLY A 113 -8.44 -4.63 6.13
C GLY A 113 -9.64 -5.20 5.37
N LEU A 114 -10.44 -4.34 4.73
CA LEU A 114 -11.55 -4.76 3.87
C LEU A 114 -11.08 -5.53 2.63
N LEU A 115 -9.96 -5.11 2.03
CA LEU A 115 -9.37 -5.80 0.88
C LEU A 115 -8.82 -7.17 1.30
N ILE A 116 -8.06 -7.23 2.40
CA ILE A 116 -7.51 -8.47 2.96
C ILE A 116 -8.62 -9.46 3.32
N TYR A 117 -9.67 -9.00 3.99
CA TYR A 117 -10.81 -9.83 4.37
C TYR A 117 -11.41 -10.53 3.14
N GLN A 118 -11.60 -9.80 2.04
CA GLN A 118 -12.13 -10.35 0.79
C GLN A 118 -11.14 -11.25 0.06
N SER A 119 -9.84 -10.98 0.12
CA SER A 119 -8.81 -11.88 -0.42
C SER A 119 -8.85 -13.25 0.27
N ILE A 120 -9.03 -13.26 1.59
CA ILE A 120 -9.15 -14.51 2.36
C ILE A 120 -10.42 -15.27 1.96
N LEU A 121 -11.56 -14.57 1.83
CA LEU A 121 -12.80 -15.17 1.33
C LEU A 121 -12.65 -15.73 -0.09
N ALA A 122 -11.84 -15.10 -0.94
CA ALA A 122 -11.54 -15.57 -2.29
C ALA A 122 -10.58 -16.78 -2.31
N GLY A 123 -10.08 -17.21 -1.15
CA GLY A 123 -9.18 -18.35 -1.02
C GLY A 123 -7.71 -18.04 -1.29
N GLU A 124 -7.33 -16.75 -1.31
CA GLU A 124 -5.93 -16.33 -1.45
C GLU A 124 -5.12 -16.60 -0.19
N GLY A 125 -3.84 -16.94 -0.38
CA GLY A 125 -2.87 -16.95 0.71
C GLY A 125 -2.50 -15.52 1.09
N VAL A 126 -2.79 -15.11 2.32
CA VAL A 126 -2.46 -13.75 2.81
C VAL A 126 -1.35 -13.81 3.84
N PHE A 127 -0.32 -12.99 3.61
CA PHE A 127 0.77 -12.73 4.54
C PHE A 127 0.75 -11.24 4.88
N GLU A 128 0.35 -10.90 6.11
CA GLU A 128 0.28 -9.51 6.59
C GLU A 128 1.51 -9.19 7.44
N MET A 129 2.24 -8.14 7.06
CA MET A 129 3.33 -7.59 7.86
C MET A 129 2.89 -6.29 8.53
N ASP A 130 2.71 -6.34 9.85
CA ASP A 130 2.25 -5.20 10.63
C ASP A 130 3.32 -4.69 11.60
N PRO A 131 4.25 -3.82 11.14
CA PRO A 131 5.27 -3.23 12.00
C PRO A 131 4.69 -2.20 12.98
N LYS A 132 3.41 -1.80 12.84
CA LYS A 132 2.77 -0.81 13.70
C LYS A 132 2.05 -1.44 14.88
N ASN A 133 1.88 -2.75 14.87
CA ASN A 133 1.15 -3.49 15.89
C ASN A 133 -0.28 -2.94 16.07
N ASP A 134 -1.02 -2.89 14.97
CA ASP A 134 -2.45 -2.57 14.92
C ASP A 134 -3.23 -3.58 15.77
N GLU A 135 -3.89 -3.07 16.80
CA GLU A 135 -4.67 -3.88 17.74
C GLU A 135 -5.82 -4.64 17.06
N TRP A 136 -6.36 -4.12 15.95
CA TRP A 136 -7.57 -4.65 15.32
C TRP A 136 -7.29 -5.58 14.14
N ALA A 137 -6.18 -5.40 13.43
CA ALA A 137 -5.86 -6.18 12.23
C ALA A 137 -5.88 -7.70 12.49
N PRO A 138 -5.24 -8.25 13.56
CA PRO A 138 -5.29 -9.68 13.83
C PRO A 138 -6.70 -10.22 14.05
N HIS A 139 -7.57 -9.44 14.71
CA HIS A 139 -8.96 -9.84 14.96
C HIS A 139 -9.79 -9.89 13.68
N LEU A 140 -9.63 -8.89 12.80
CA LEU A 140 -10.31 -8.84 11.51
C LEU A 140 -9.87 -9.99 10.60
N ILE A 141 -8.57 -10.25 10.51
CA ILE A 141 -8.01 -11.32 9.69
C ILE A 141 -8.45 -12.69 10.22
N ARG A 142 -8.40 -12.90 11.54
CA ARG A 142 -8.91 -14.12 12.17
C ARG A 142 -10.39 -14.35 11.84
N LYS A 143 -11.22 -13.31 11.93
CA LYS A 143 -12.65 -13.41 11.57
C LYS A 143 -12.83 -13.79 10.10
N ALA A 144 -12.04 -13.20 9.20
CA ALA A 144 -12.06 -13.55 7.77
C ALA A 144 -11.71 -15.03 7.54
N CYS A 145 -10.68 -15.53 8.24
CA CYS A 145 -10.29 -16.94 8.18
C CYS A 145 -11.39 -17.85 8.73
N GLU A 146 -12.01 -17.50 9.86
CA GLU A 146 -13.15 -18.23 10.43
C GLU A 146 -14.32 -18.31 9.44
N ASP A 147 -14.65 -17.20 8.78
CA ASP A 147 -15.72 -17.14 7.77
C ASP A 147 -15.40 -17.94 6.50
N ALA A 148 -14.13 -17.98 6.10
CA ALA A 148 -13.65 -18.74 4.95
C ALA A 148 -13.34 -20.22 5.24
N GLY A 149 -13.41 -20.65 6.52
CA GLY A 149 -12.96 -21.97 6.95
C GLY A 149 -11.46 -22.21 6.72
N LYS A 150 -10.64 -21.17 6.87
CA LYS A 150 -9.18 -21.18 6.68
C LYS A 150 -8.45 -21.11 8.02
N PRO A 151 -7.22 -21.65 8.13
CA PRO A 151 -6.42 -21.48 9.32
C PRO A 151 -5.95 -20.02 9.47
N PHE A 152 -5.69 -19.63 10.71
CA PHE A 152 -5.11 -18.33 11.07
C PHE A 152 -3.89 -18.57 11.96
N TYR A 153 -2.77 -17.93 11.63
CA TYR A 153 -1.53 -17.97 12.39
C TYR A 153 -1.07 -16.54 12.67
N LEU A 154 -0.64 -16.29 13.91
CA LEU A 154 -0.08 -15.00 14.33
C LEU A 154 1.34 -15.23 14.84
N ILE A 155 2.29 -14.49 14.27
CA ILE A 155 3.69 -14.48 14.69
C ILE A 155 3.97 -13.08 15.25
N ASP A 156 4.24 -13.01 16.55
CA ASP A 156 4.53 -11.76 17.26
C ASP A 156 6.05 -11.61 17.41
N LEU A 157 6.67 -10.78 16.57
CA LEU A 157 8.12 -10.57 16.59
C LEU A 157 8.62 -9.77 17.81
N ASN A 158 7.72 -9.24 18.66
CA ASN A 158 8.09 -8.58 19.91
C ASN A 158 8.30 -9.56 21.07
N ARG A 159 8.00 -10.83 20.83
CA ARG A 159 8.07 -11.90 21.82
C ARG A 159 9.37 -12.69 21.66
N PRO A 160 10.10 -12.94 22.76
CA PRO A 160 11.34 -13.72 22.70
C PRO A 160 11.09 -15.22 22.50
N GLU A 161 9.84 -15.68 22.63
CA GLU A 161 9.51 -17.08 22.47
C GLU A 161 9.58 -17.52 21.00
N TYR A 162 10.17 -18.69 20.79
CA TYR A 162 10.15 -19.37 19.50
C TYR A 162 8.71 -19.69 19.06
N GLN A 163 8.34 -19.26 17.85
CA GLN A 163 6.96 -19.34 17.35
C GLN A 163 6.82 -20.12 16.04
N LEU A 164 7.88 -20.24 15.23
CA LEU A 164 7.81 -20.86 13.91
C LEU A 164 9.14 -21.52 13.55
N ASN A 165 9.08 -22.79 13.16
CA ASN A 165 10.17 -23.43 12.43
C ASN A 165 10.05 -23.19 10.93
N LEU A 166 10.84 -22.26 10.41
CA LEU A 166 10.86 -21.89 8.99
C LEU A 166 11.22 -23.05 8.06
N ILE A 167 11.88 -24.07 8.59
CA ILE A 167 12.38 -25.22 7.82
C ILE A 167 11.66 -26.53 8.16
N ASP A 168 10.56 -26.48 8.92
CA ASP A 168 9.81 -27.70 9.24
C ASP A 168 9.22 -28.35 7.99
N GLY A 169 9.50 -29.64 7.80
CA GLY A 169 9.06 -30.40 6.63
C GLY A 169 9.67 -29.95 5.29
N ILE A 170 10.72 -29.11 5.30
CA ILE A 170 11.41 -28.69 4.07
C ILE A 170 12.24 -29.84 3.49
N THR A 171 12.41 -29.86 2.17
CA THR A 171 13.38 -30.75 1.51
C THR A 171 14.78 -30.15 1.57
N ALA A 172 15.81 -31.00 1.52
CA ALA A 172 17.20 -30.53 1.45
C ALA A 172 17.45 -29.61 0.24
N GLU A 173 16.80 -29.88 -0.89
CA GLU A 173 16.91 -29.06 -2.11
C GLU A 173 16.35 -27.65 -1.91
N HIS A 174 15.12 -27.53 -1.39
CA HIS A 174 14.53 -26.22 -1.12
C HIS A 174 15.30 -25.46 -0.04
N LEU A 175 15.85 -26.16 0.97
CA LEU A 175 16.67 -25.51 1.99
C LEU A 175 18.00 -24.99 1.43
N GLU A 176 18.65 -25.73 0.52
CA GLU A 176 19.84 -25.24 -0.20
C GLU A 176 19.50 -23.96 -0.96
N GLU A 177 18.40 -23.95 -1.71
CA GLU A 177 17.96 -22.76 -2.46
C GLU A 177 17.69 -21.56 -1.55
N LEU A 178 17.02 -21.77 -0.41
CA LEU A 178 16.77 -20.72 0.58
C LEU A 178 18.06 -20.19 1.19
N PHE A 179 19.05 -21.04 1.50
CA PHE A 179 20.35 -20.55 1.98
C PHE A 179 21.07 -19.74 0.90
N ILE A 180 21.08 -20.20 -0.36
CA ILE A 180 21.74 -19.48 -1.46
C ILE A 180 21.08 -18.11 -1.69
N ALA A 181 19.75 -18.06 -1.74
CA ALA A 181 19.00 -16.82 -1.97
C ALA A 181 19.04 -15.90 -0.74
N GLY A 182 18.69 -16.44 0.44
CA GLY A 182 18.58 -15.69 1.70
C GLY A 182 19.92 -15.13 2.19
N PHE A 183 21.02 -15.87 1.99
CA PHE A 183 22.35 -15.38 2.35
C PHE A 183 23.06 -14.65 1.19
N SER A 184 22.37 -14.46 0.05
CA SER A 184 22.91 -13.78 -1.13
C SER A 184 24.24 -14.38 -1.64
N LEU A 185 24.31 -15.71 -1.68
CA LEU A 185 25.51 -16.47 -2.05
C LEU A 185 25.64 -16.73 -3.56
N ALA A 186 24.67 -16.30 -4.36
CA ALA A 186 24.75 -16.36 -5.81
C ALA A 186 25.91 -15.51 -6.36
N GLU A 187 26.52 -15.95 -7.46
CA GLU A 187 27.60 -15.22 -8.14
C GLU A 187 27.10 -13.86 -8.65
N LYS A 188 27.93 -12.83 -8.48
CA LYS A 188 27.62 -11.45 -8.93
C LYS A 188 28.59 -10.91 -9.98
N GLY A 189 29.57 -11.71 -10.42
CA GLY A 189 30.60 -11.32 -11.36
C GLY A 189 31.75 -10.51 -10.73
N GLU A 190 31.99 -10.68 -9.43
CA GLU A 190 32.94 -9.91 -8.64
C GLU A 190 34.08 -10.78 -8.10
N ALA A 191 35.22 -10.17 -7.73
CA ALA A 191 36.35 -10.91 -7.14
C ALA A 191 35.99 -11.70 -5.86
N ALA A 192 34.91 -11.30 -5.17
CA ALA A 192 34.38 -12.01 -4.01
C ALA A 192 33.68 -13.34 -4.35
N ASP A 193 33.40 -13.63 -5.63
CA ASP A 193 32.73 -14.86 -6.07
C ASP A 193 33.56 -16.12 -5.75
N PHE A 194 34.88 -15.99 -5.62
CA PHE A 194 35.73 -17.11 -5.23
C PHE A 194 35.35 -17.67 -3.85
N TYR A 195 35.07 -16.80 -2.88
CA TYR A 195 34.65 -17.19 -1.54
C TYR A 195 33.22 -17.77 -1.53
N ARG A 196 32.36 -17.32 -2.46
CA ARG A 196 30.97 -17.79 -2.59
C ARG A 196 30.86 -19.26 -3.05
N ILE A 197 31.90 -19.84 -3.64
CA ILE A 197 31.90 -21.26 -4.01
C ILE A 197 31.85 -22.14 -2.76
N ASP A 198 32.71 -21.86 -1.78
CA ASP A 198 32.77 -22.66 -0.55
C ASP A 198 31.57 -22.39 0.37
N ASP A 199 31.06 -21.15 0.41
CA ASP A 199 29.80 -20.84 1.11
C ASP A 199 28.61 -21.63 0.51
N ARG A 200 28.50 -21.73 -0.82
CA ARG A 200 27.44 -22.53 -1.47
C ARG A 200 27.60 -24.04 -1.21
N ARG A 201 28.84 -24.54 -1.19
CA ARG A 201 29.11 -25.95 -0.82
C ARG A 201 28.71 -26.22 0.63
N ALA A 202 29.01 -25.30 1.55
CA ALA A 202 28.59 -25.39 2.94
C ALA A 202 27.06 -25.34 3.07
N ALA A 203 26.39 -24.46 2.33
CA ALA A 203 24.93 -24.39 2.30
C ALA A 203 24.30 -25.72 1.85
N ARG A 204 24.81 -26.31 0.75
CA ARG A 204 24.38 -27.62 0.28
C ARG A 204 24.59 -28.71 1.32
N ALA A 205 25.79 -28.82 1.86
CA ALA A 205 26.13 -29.86 2.84
C ALA A 205 25.29 -29.73 4.12
N THR A 206 25.08 -28.50 4.60
CA THR A 206 24.22 -28.23 5.75
C THR A 206 22.76 -28.59 5.47
N ALA A 207 22.25 -28.28 4.28
CA ALA A 207 20.87 -28.60 3.90
C ALA A 207 20.62 -30.12 3.86
N GLN A 208 21.61 -30.94 3.50
CA GLN A 208 21.48 -32.40 3.50
C GLN A 208 21.25 -32.98 4.90
N LEU A 209 21.67 -32.29 5.97
CA LEU A 209 21.47 -32.75 7.35
C LEU A 209 19.98 -32.87 7.71
N ILE A 210 19.08 -32.15 7.01
CA ILE A 210 17.64 -32.25 7.22
C ILE A 210 17.11 -33.65 6.88
N ASN A 211 17.78 -34.41 6.00
CA ASN A 211 17.34 -35.76 5.65
C ASN A 211 17.50 -36.75 6.82
N GLU A 212 18.46 -36.49 7.70
CA GLU A 212 18.71 -37.29 8.90
C GLU A 212 17.81 -36.83 10.07
N ASN A 213 17.49 -35.53 10.12
CA ASN A 213 16.57 -34.94 11.10
C ASN A 213 15.57 -33.98 10.41
N PRO A 214 14.44 -34.49 9.90
CA PRO A 214 13.45 -33.68 9.18
C PRO A 214 12.76 -32.59 10.02
N THR A 215 12.85 -32.72 11.35
CA THR A 215 12.29 -31.76 12.32
C THR A 215 13.36 -30.80 12.85
N ALA A 216 14.57 -30.81 12.28
CA ALA A 216 15.64 -29.92 12.71
C ALA A 216 15.20 -28.46 12.60
N THR A 217 15.65 -27.66 13.54
CA THR A 217 15.58 -26.20 13.49
C THR A 217 16.89 -25.64 12.93
N ILE A 218 16.90 -24.36 12.53
CA ILE A 218 18.14 -23.69 12.11
C ILE A 218 19.21 -23.75 13.22
N ARG A 219 18.80 -23.67 14.49
CA ARG A 219 19.69 -23.81 15.65
C ARG A 219 20.30 -25.22 15.74
N ASP A 220 19.55 -26.27 15.42
CA ASP A 220 20.08 -27.63 15.39
C ASP A 220 21.09 -27.80 14.24
N LEU A 221 20.78 -27.26 13.06
CA LEU A 221 21.72 -27.26 11.93
C LEU A 221 23.00 -26.49 12.26
N PHE A 222 22.89 -25.32 12.89
CA PHE A 222 24.03 -24.53 13.33
C PHE A 222 24.91 -25.31 14.32
N ASN A 223 24.31 -26.00 15.28
CA ASN A 223 25.04 -26.78 16.29
C ASN A 223 25.55 -28.14 15.77
N SER A 224 25.32 -28.49 14.51
CA SER A 224 25.83 -29.73 13.93
C SER A 224 27.36 -29.74 13.88
N ASP A 225 27.95 -30.94 14.00
CA ASP A 225 29.41 -31.12 13.93
C ASP A 225 29.99 -30.53 12.63
N PHE A 226 29.27 -30.69 11.51
CA PHE A 226 29.67 -30.14 10.22
C PHE A 226 29.73 -28.61 10.26
N VAL A 227 28.65 -27.93 10.66
CA VAL A 227 28.60 -26.46 10.65
C VAL A 227 29.58 -25.85 11.66
N GLN A 228 29.76 -26.47 12.82
CA GLN A 228 30.77 -26.03 13.79
C GLN A 228 32.20 -26.22 13.26
N SER A 229 32.47 -27.28 12.48
CA SER A 229 33.81 -27.52 11.91
C SER A 229 34.27 -26.48 10.89
N ILE A 230 33.34 -25.74 10.28
CA ILE A 230 33.63 -24.75 9.23
C ILE A 230 33.73 -23.30 9.74
N ALA A 231 33.62 -23.08 11.06
CA ALA A 231 33.58 -21.74 11.66
C ALA A 231 34.75 -20.83 11.26
N GLU A 232 35.96 -21.38 11.21
CA GLU A 232 37.17 -20.60 10.87
C GLU A 232 37.49 -20.58 9.37
N THR A 233 36.90 -21.49 8.59
CA THR A 233 37.25 -21.70 7.16
C THR A 233 36.21 -21.11 6.20
N ILE A 234 34.92 -21.14 6.54
CA ILE A 234 33.81 -20.70 5.69
C ILE A 234 32.97 -19.66 6.45
N LYS A 235 33.59 -18.50 6.70
CA LYS A 235 33.05 -17.45 7.59
C LYS A 235 31.76 -16.82 7.07
N GLY A 236 31.57 -16.76 5.75
CA GLY A 236 30.39 -16.15 5.13
C GLY A 236 29.11 -16.91 5.45
N PHE A 237 29.08 -18.20 5.12
CA PHE A 237 27.98 -19.09 5.46
C PHE A 237 27.82 -19.21 6.98
N PHE A 238 28.91 -19.47 7.73
CA PHE A 238 28.85 -19.68 9.18
C PHE A 238 28.22 -18.48 9.91
N GLY A 239 28.68 -17.25 9.65
CA GLY A 239 28.13 -16.06 10.30
C GLY A 239 26.65 -15.83 9.97
N LYS A 240 26.21 -16.17 8.75
CA LYS A 240 24.82 -16.00 8.33
C LYS A 240 23.87 -17.02 8.98
N ILE A 241 24.28 -18.29 9.09
CA ILE A 241 23.49 -19.29 9.80
C ILE A 241 23.50 -19.05 11.32
N GLU A 242 24.60 -18.53 11.88
CA GLU A 242 24.67 -18.08 13.28
C GLU A 242 23.64 -16.98 13.57
N GLU A 243 23.60 -15.93 12.74
CA GLU A 243 22.62 -14.83 12.87
C GLU A 243 21.17 -15.36 12.89
N LEU A 244 20.84 -16.33 12.04
CA LEU A 244 19.52 -16.95 12.03
C LEU A 244 19.28 -17.88 13.23
N ALA A 245 20.29 -18.62 13.68
CA ALA A 245 20.17 -19.52 14.82
C ALA A 245 19.86 -18.78 16.13
N LEU A 246 20.22 -17.50 16.23
CA LEU A 246 19.86 -16.62 17.35
C LEU A 246 18.37 -16.28 17.42
N LEU A 247 17.62 -16.46 16.33
CA LEU A 247 16.18 -16.15 16.25
C LEU A 247 15.28 -17.28 16.81
N ASN A 248 15.86 -18.44 17.14
CA ASN A 248 15.16 -19.60 17.71
C ASN A 248 15.36 -19.71 19.22
#